data_AF-A0A7W4GQI3-F1
#
_entry.id   AF-A0A7W4GQI3-F1
#
_cell.length_a   1.000
_cell.length_b   1.000
_cell.length_c   1.000
_cell.angle_alpha   90.00
_cell.angle_beta   90.00
_cell.angle_gamma   90.00
#
_symmetry.space_group_name_H-M   'P 1'
#
loop_
_entity.id
_entity.type
_entity.pdbx_description
1 polymer ?
#
loop_
_entity_poly.entity_id
_entity_poly.type
_entity_poly.pdbx_seq_one_letter_code
_entity_poly.pdbx_strand_id
1 'polypeptide(L)' 'MTLLMHVEAHVLASRAEPGCLYFEIAQTDDPLVWRVEELFRDAEALAAHRRRTAASAWATATAGFSRNLHDVTPA' A
#
# COMPACT_ATOMS: atom_id res chain seq x y z
N MET A 1 1.16 7.00 -16.23
CA MET A 1 -0.01 6.15 -16.58
C MET A 1 0.00 4.79 -15.87
N THR A 2 1.15 4.22 -15.50
CA THR A 2 1.25 2.87 -14.91
C THR A 2 0.55 2.70 -13.56
N LEU A 3 0.57 3.71 -12.68
CA LEU A 3 -0.07 3.62 -11.34
C LEU A 3 -1.57 3.29 -11.43
N LEU A 4 -2.32 4.01 -12.27
CA LEU A 4 -3.77 3.85 -12.40
C LEU A 4 -4.17 2.46 -12.92
N MET A 5 -3.29 1.78 -13.65
CA MET A 5 -3.54 0.43 -14.15
C MET A 5 -3.41 -0.65 -13.06
N HIS A 6 -2.70 -0.37 -11.96
CA HIS A 6 -2.40 -1.35 -10.92
C HIS A 6 -3.07 -1.04 -9.58
N VAL A 7 -3.51 0.19 -9.35
CA VAL A 7 -4.02 0.65 -8.05
C VAL A 7 -5.24 -0.15 -7.59
N GLU A 8 -6.22 -0.36 -8.47
CA GLU A 8 -7.46 -1.05 -8.10
C GLU A 8 -7.20 -2.50 -7.68
N ALA A 9 -6.47 -3.25 -8.50
CA ALA A 9 -6.11 -4.63 -8.19
C ALA A 9 -5.25 -4.74 -6.91
N HIS A 10 -4.36 -3.78 -6.68
CA HIS A 10 -3.55 -3.74 -5.47
C HIS A 10 -4.38 -3.46 -4.21
N VAL A 11 -5.33 -2.51 -4.28
CA VAL A 11 -6.24 -2.20 -3.17
C VAL A 11 -7.12 -3.41 -2.84
N LEU A 12 -7.72 -4.05 -3.86
CA LEU A 12 -8.55 -5.24 -3.66
C LEU A 12 -7.75 -6.40 -3.04
N ALA A 13 -6.55 -6.66 -3.57
CA ALA A 13 -5.68 -7.69 -3.03
C ALA A 13 -5.28 -7.41 -1.57
N SER A 14 -4.98 -6.15 -1.24
CA SER A 14 -4.55 -5.76 0.11
C SER A 14 -5.67 -5.83 1.14
N ARG A 15 -6.89 -5.44 0.76
CA ARG A 15 -8.09 -5.58 1.61
C ARG A 15 -8.49 -7.03 1.87
N ALA A 16 -8.15 -7.94 0.96
CA ALA A 16 -8.43 -9.37 1.12
C ALA A 16 -7.43 -10.10 2.03
N GLU A 17 -6.36 -9.42 2.48
CA GLU A 17 -5.33 -10.06 3.30
C GLU A 17 -5.81 -10.33 4.74
N PRO A 18 -5.50 -11.50 5.31
CA PRO A 18 -5.75 -11.76 6.72
C PRO A 18 -5.07 -10.72 7.61
N GLY A 19 -5.86 -10.06 8.47
CA GLY A 19 -5.36 -9.05 9.41
C GLY A 19 -5.28 -7.63 8.83
N CYS A 20 -5.67 -7.41 7.58
CA CYS A 20 -5.90 -6.07 7.05
C CYS A 20 -7.13 -5.44 7.72
N LEU A 21 -6.94 -4.31 8.41
CA LEU A 21 -8.00 -3.57 9.09
C LEU A 21 -8.45 -2.36 8.26
N TYR A 22 -7.50 -1.70 7.61
CA TYR A 22 -7.75 -0.58 6.71
C TYR A 22 -6.70 -0.54 5.61
N PHE A 23 -7.13 -0.29 4.38
CA PHE A 23 -6.23 -0.06 3.27
C PHE A 23 -6.87 0.87 2.24
N GLU A 24 -6.22 2.00 2.00
CA GLU A 24 -6.63 2.99 1.01
C GLU A 24 -5.43 3.55 0.25
N ILE A 25 -5.64 3.81 -1.04
CA ILE A 25 -4.74 4.62 -1.85
C ILE A 25 -5.57 5.74 -2.46
N ALA A 26 -5.22 6.98 -2.14
CA ALA A 26 -5.92 8.17 -2.62
C ALA A 26 -4.94 9.17 -3.23
N GLN A 27 -5.36 9.84 -4.30
CA GLN A 27 -4.62 10.98 -4.83
C GLN A 27 -4.81 12.17 -3.89
N THR A 28 -3.74 12.92 -3.62
CA THR A 28 -3.82 14.14 -2.80
C THR A 28 -4.18 15.34 -3.67
N ASP A 29 -4.28 16.53 -3.04
CA ASP A 29 -4.47 17.79 -3.76
C ASP A 29 -3.30 18.11 -4.71
N ASP A 30 -2.10 17.60 -4.40
CA ASP A 30 -1.01 17.52 -5.38
C ASP A 30 -1.21 16.27 -6.26
N PRO A 31 -1.46 16.43 -7.57
CA PRO A 31 -1.76 15.30 -8.45
C PRO A 31 -0.57 14.35 -8.65
N LEU A 32 0.65 14.76 -8.32
CA LEU A 32 1.84 13.93 -8.38
C LEU A 32 2.09 13.16 -7.08
N VAL A 33 1.32 13.46 -6.03
CA VAL A 33 1.45 12.82 -4.72
C VAL A 33 0.23 11.94 -4.45
N TRP A 34 0.53 10.70 -4.07
CA TRP A 34 -0.45 9.69 -3.69
C TRP A 34 -0.22 9.31 -2.25
N ARG A 35 -1.30 9.28 -1.47
CA ARG A 35 -1.28 8.82 -0.09
C ARG A 35 -1.67 7.35 -0.05
N VAL A 36 -0.90 6.58 0.72
CA VAL A 36 -1.21 5.19 1.05
C VAL A 36 -1.41 5.13 2.56
N GLU A 37 -2.55 4.63 2.98
CA GLU A 37 -2.85 4.37 4.38
C GLU A 37 -3.09 2.88 4.57
N GLU A 38 -2.29 2.28 5.43
CA GLU A 38 -2.31 0.85 5.70
C GLU A 38 -2.35 0.60 7.22
N LEU A 39 -3.34 -0.18 7.66
CA LEU A 39 -3.49 -0.58 9.06
C LEU A 39 -3.70 -2.09 9.12
N PHE A 40 -2.83 -2.74 9.88
CA PHE A 40 -2.87 -4.18 10.11
C PHE A 40 -3.02 -4.47 11.59
N ARG A 41 -3.65 -5.61 11.90
CA ARG A 41 -3.93 -6.07 13.26
C ARG A 41 -2.65 -6.22 14.10
N ASP A 42 -1.57 -6.66 13.48
CA ASP A 42 -0.32 -7.00 14.14
C ASP A 42 0.87 -6.94 13.18
N ALA A 43 2.08 -7.02 13.74
CA ALA A 43 3.32 -6.96 12.97
C ALA A 43 3.50 -8.16 12.01
N GLU A 44 2.92 -9.31 12.32
CA GLU A 44 3.00 -10.50 11.47
C GLU A 44 2.18 -10.29 10.18
N ALA A 45 0.95 -9.77 10.31
CA ALA A 45 0.10 -9.41 9.19
C ALA A 45 0.75 -8.34 8.30
N LEU A 46 1.34 -7.28 8.90
CA LEU A 46 2.06 -6.26 8.14
C LEU A 46 3.30 -6.83 7.43
N ALA A 47 4.03 -7.74 8.06
CA ALA A 47 5.18 -8.41 7.42
C ALA A 47 4.74 -9.31 6.25
N ALA A 48 3.61 -10.01 6.39
CA ALA A 48 3.01 -10.77 5.30
C ALA A 48 2.60 -9.87 4.13
N HIS A 49 1.95 -8.74 4.43
CA HIS A 49 1.60 -7.73 3.44
C HIS A 49 2.83 -7.24 2.67
N ARG A 50 3.89 -6.83 3.37
CA ARG A 50 5.13 -6.35 2.75
C ARG A 50 5.75 -7.38 1.81
N ARG A 51 5.78 -8.67 2.20
CA ARG A 51 6.29 -9.76 1.34
C ARG A 51 5.44 -9.93 0.08
N ARG A 52 4.12 -9.95 0.21
CA ARG A 52 3.21 -10.08 -0.95
C ARG A 52 3.32 -8.87 -1.87
N THR A 53 3.31 -7.66 -1.30
CA THR A 53 3.44 -6.40 -2.05
C THR A 53 4.74 -6.36 -2.83
N ALA A 54 5.88 -6.75 -2.24
CA ALA A 54 7.17 -6.78 -2.93
C ALA A 54 7.20 -7.69 -4.17
N ALA A 55 6.39 -8.75 -4.20
CA ALA A 55 6.26 -9.67 -5.32
C ALA A 55 5.16 -9.29 -6.33
N SER A 56 4.49 -8.14 -6.15
CA SER A 56 3.32 -7.76 -6.95
C SER A 56 3.66 -6.88 -8.15
N ALA A 57 2.79 -6.90 -9.17
CA ALA A 57 2.90 -5.98 -10.31
C ALA A 57 2.87 -4.50 -9.88
N TRP A 58 2.19 -4.19 -8.77
CA TRP A 58 2.21 -2.86 -8.16
C TRP A 58 3.61 -2.42 -7.73
N ALA A 59 4.39 -3.30 -7.09
CA ALA A 59 5.76 -2.98 -6.69
C ALA A 59 6.65 -2.73 -7.89
N THR A 60 6.52 -3.52 -8.96
CA THR A 60 7.25 -3.28 -10.22
C THR A 60 6.86 -1.95 -10.85
N ALA A 61 5.57 -1.66 -10.94
CA ALA A 61 5.07 -0.44 -11.59
C ALA A 61 5.41 0.85 -10.83
N THR A 62 5.62 0.76 -9.51
CA THR A 62 5.91 1.89 -8.62
C THR A 62 7.34 1.88 -8.08
N ALA A 63 8.24 1.06 -8.66
CA ALA A 63 9.61 0.90 -8.16
C ALA A 63 10.41 2.21 -8.14
N GLY A 64 10.16 3.11 -9.10
CA GLY A 64 10.83 4.41 -9.21
C GLY A 64 10.20 5.55 -8.39
N PHE A 65 9.17 5.27 -7.59
CA PHE A 65 8.45 6.31 -6.84
C PHE A 65 9.13 6.51 -5.49
N SER A 66 9.42 7.77 -5.16
CA SER A 66 9.88 8.13 -3.82
C SER A 66 8.79 7.81 -2.79
N ARG A 67 9.19 7.26 -1.64
CA ARG A 67 8.30 6.94 -0.53
C ARG A 67 8.72 7.71 0.72
N ASN A 68 7.75 8.30 1.39
CA ASN A 68 7.91 8.88 2.72
C ASN A 68 7.00 8.09 3.66
N LEU A 69 7.58 7.41 4.65
CA LEU A 69 6.88 6.50 5.54
C LEU A 69 6.74 7.14 6.91
N HIS A 70 5.53 7.10 7.46
CA HIS A 70 5.21 7.53 8.81
C HIS A 70 4.56 6.37 9.56
N ASP A 71 5.17 5.96 10.68
CA ASP A 71 4.62 4.93 11.56
C ASP A 71 3.67 5.58 12.57
N VAL A 72 2.44 5.07 12.65
CA VAL A 72 1.38 5.56 13.54
C VAL A 72 1.20 4.68 14.78
N THR A 73 2.07 3.69 14.98
CA THR A 73 2.02 2.81 16.15
C THR A 73 2.32 3.63 17.41
N PRO A 74 1.43 3.59 18.43
CA PRO A 74 1.70 4.24 19.72
C PRO A 74 2.97 3.67 20.36
N ALA A 75 3.75 4.55 21.01
CA ALA A 75 4.95 4.19 21.76
C ALA A 75 4.65 3.37 23.03
#